data_AF-M2S528-F1
#
_entry.id   AF-M2S528-F1
#
_cell.length_a   1.000
_cell.length_b   1.000
_cell.length_c   1.000
_cell.angle_alpha   90.00
_cell.angle_beta   90.00
_cell.angle_gamma   90.00
#
_symmetry.space_group_name_H-M   'P 1'
#
loop_
_entity.id
_entity.type
_entity.pdbx_description
1 polymer ?
#
loop_
_entity_poly.entity_id
_entity_poly.type
_entity_poly.pdbx_seq_one_letter_code
_entity_poly.pdbx_strand_id
1 'polypeptide(L)'
;MTEICETMRLGKNHQLFIQLLGFNQKIKGKNHVVFRNKEHIIIDLFLNDEDTTKTMLRSFFVNYIKLLKVNYLSLQEIQNKIPIKENDNDGNIIIFIGDDVLTITPEWYNTLPKNDLINKWWMIFDYAFNFDNKI
;
A
#
# COMPACT_ATOMS: atom_id res chain seq x y z
N MET A 1 23.33 -1.70 -8.66
CA MET A 1 22.89 -0.43 -8.07
C MET A 1 21.77 0.09 -8.94
N THR A 2 20.55 0.12 -8.41
CA THR A 2 19.39 0.74 -9.05
C THR A 2 19.49 2.23 -8.78
N GLU A 3 19.37 3.09 -9.79
CA GLU A 3 19.43 4.54 -9.57
C GLU A 3 18.20 4.97 -8.75
N ILE A 4 18.32 5.86 -7.74
CA ILE A 4 17.17 6.30 -6.91
C ILE A 4 16.01 6.82 -7.79
N CYS A 5 16.35 7.44 -8.92
CA CYS A 5 15.38 7.86 -9.93
C CYS A 5 14.53 6.69 -10.46
N GLU A 6 15.13 5.52 -10.68
CA GLU A 6 14.43 4.31 -11.09
C GLU A 6 13.58 3.71 -9.97
N THR A 7 13.95 3.87 -8.70
CA THR A 7 13.13 3.48 -7.55
C THR A 7 11.83 4.30 -7.50
N MET A 8 11.93 5.61 -7.76
CA MET A 8 10.76 6.51 -7.75
C MET A 8 9.85 6.34 -8.99
N ARG A 9 10.38 5.86 -10.12
CA ARG A 9 9.59 5.57 -11.32
C ARG A 9 8.72 4.34 -11.12
N LEU A 10 7.44 4.57 -10.88
CA LEU A 10 6.44 3.53 -10.65
C LEU A 10 6.02 2.83 -11.95
N GLY A 11 6.05 1.49 -11.94
CA GLY A 11 5.38 0.65 -12.94
C GLY A 11 3.85 0.72 -12.81
N LYS A 12 3.13 0.05 -13.72
CA LYS A 12 1.68 0.16 -13.80
C LYS A 12 1.00 -0.30 -12.52
N ASN A 13 1.42 -1.44 -11.96
CA ASN A 13 0.84 -1.97 -10.75
C ASN A 13 1.06 -1.05 -9.54
N HIS A 14 2.24 -0.44 -9.46
CA HIS A 14 2.58 0.48 -8.38
C HIS A 14 1.73 1.74 -8.43
N GLN A 15 1.47 2.26 -9.63
CA GLN A 15 0.59 3.41 -9.83
C GLN A 15 -0.85 3.08 -9.43
N LEU A 16 -1.35 1.90 -9.80
CA LEU A 16 -2.68 1.44 -9.41
C LEU A 16 -2.83 1.36 -7.88
N PHE A 17 -1.84 0.82 -7.18
CA PHE A 17 -1.84 0.80 -5.71
C PHE A 17 -1.96 2.21 -5.10
N ILE A 18 -1.16 3.17 -5.60
CA ILE A 18 -1.20 4.57 -5.12
C ILE A 18 -2.56 5.21 -5.40
N GLN A 19 -3.12 4.98 -6.60
CA GLN A 19 -4.42 5.50 -7.01
C GLN A 19 -5.57 4.90 -6.21
N LEU A 20 -5.50 3.62 -5.87
CA LEU A 20 -6.52 2.92 -5.10
C LEU A 20 -6.64 3.51 -3.68
N LEU A 21 -5.54 3.98 -3.11
CA LEU A 21 -5.52 4.72 -1.84
C LEU A 21 -5.90 6.20 -2.00
N GLY A 22 -6.24 6.65 -3.22
CA GLY A 22 -6.66 8.01 -3.54
C GLY A 22 -5.52 9.00 -3.73
N PHE A 23 -4.27 8.53 -3.82
CA PHE A 23 -3.08 9.38 -3.95
C PHE A 23 -2.60 9.47 -5.40
N ASN A 24 -1.77 10.48 -5.65
CA ASN A 24 -0.96 10.61 -6.85
C ASN A 24 0.48 10.90 -6.45
N GLN A 25 1.43 10.31 -7.18
CA GLN A 25 2.86 10.54 -6.97
C GLN A 25 3.35 11.75 -7.77
N LYS A 26 4.30 12.50 -7.21
CA LYS A 26 5.08 13.52 -7.89
C LYS A 26 6.54 13.46 -7.45
N ILE A 27 7.46 13.31 -8.40
CA ILE A 27 8.90 13.42 -8.17
C ILE A 27 9.27 14.90 -8.06
N LYS A 28 9.97 15.28 -6.98
CA LYS A 28 10.34 16.67 -6.66
C LYS A 28 11.84 16.93 -6.69
N GLY A 29 12.65 15.88 -6.55
CA GLY A 29 14.10 15.97 -6.59
C GLY A 29 14.73 14.62 -6.92
N LYS A 30 16.06 14.53 -6.84
CA LYS A 30 16.81 13.31 -7.17
C LYS A 30 16.48 12.13 -6.24
N ASN A 31 16.12 12.41 -5.01
CA ASN A 31 15.76 11.42 -3.98
C ASN A 31 14.50 11.81 -3.22
N HIS A 32 13.69 12.72 -3.77
CA HIS A 32 12.51 13.26 -3.10
C HIS A 32 11.26 13.00 -3.93
N VAL A 33 10.33 12.28 -3.33
CA VAL A 33 9.03 11.95 -3.91
C VAL A 33 7.92 12.35 -2.96
N VAL A 34 6.81 12.80 -3.55
CA VAL A 34 5.65 13.30 -2.81
C VAL A 34 4.41 12.57 -3.26
N PHE A 35 3.62 12.09 -2.30
CA PHE A 35 2.30 11.52 -2.56
C PHE A 35 1.24 12.48 -2.03
N ARG A 36 0.27 12.83 -2.87
CA ARG A 36 -0.81 13.75 -2.50
C ARG A 36 -2.17 13.22 -2.91
N ASN A 37 -3.18 13.39 -2.05
CA ASN A 37 -4.57 13.05 -2.37
C ASN A 37 -5.44 14.32 -2.53
N LYS A 38 -6.73 14.12 -2.86
CA LYS A 38 -7.70 15.22 -2.99
C LYS A 38 -8.11 15.84 -1.64
N GLU A 39 -7.93 15.12 -0.54
CA GLU A 39 -8.17 15.59 0.83
C GLU A 39 -7.02 16.46 1.37
N HIS A 40 -6.11 16.91 0.51
CA HIS A 40 -4.91 17.69 0.87
C HIS A 40 -3.93 17.00 1.82
N ILE A 41 -4.01 15.67 1.96
CA ILE A 41 -2.99 14.88 2.66
C ILE A 41 -1.75 14.82 1.76
N ILE A 42 -0.60 15.16 2.32
CA ILE A 42 0.70 15.15 1.64
C ILE A 42 1.65 14.26 2.44
N ILE A 43 2.33 13.34 1.75
CA ILE A 43 3.36 12.47 2.31
C ILE A 43 4.63 12.67 1.49
N ASP A 44 5.60 13.33 2.10
CA ASP A 44 6.95 13.49 1.57
C ASP A 44 7.83 12.32 2.00
N LEU A 45 8.54 11.71 1.04
CA LEU A 45 9.56 10.71 1.31
C LEU A 45 10.89 11.13 0.69
N PHE A 46 11.95 11.04 1.50
CA PHE A 46 13.34 11.14 1.06
C PHE A 46 13.94 9.74 1.06
N LEU A 47 14.51 9.35 -0.07
CA LEU A 47 15.04 8.01 -0.30
C LEU A 47 16.56 7.99 -0.19
N ASN A 48 17.07 6.83 0.21
CA ASN A 48 18.49 6.50 0.21
C ASN A 48 18.83 5.56 -0.96
N ASP A 49 20.12 5.37 -1.25
CA ASP A 49 20.57 4.50 -2.35
C ASP A 49 20.17 3.02 -2.17
N GLU A 50 19.87 2.61 -0.94
CA GLU A 50 19.44 1.24 -0.59
C GLU A 50 17.92 1.03 -0.77
N ASP A 51 17.14 2.11 -0.96
CA ASP A 51 15.70 2.01 -1.07
C ASP A 51 15.25 1.41 -2.40
N THR A 52 14.36 0.43 -2.30
CA THR A 52 13.67 -0.17 -3.45
C THR A 52 12.29 0.46 -3.63
N THR A 53 11.65 0.23 -4.78
CA THR A 53 10.28 0.70 -4.99
C THR A 53 9.33 0.13 -3.95
N LYS A 54 9.52 -1.13 -3.56
CA LYS A 54 8.75 -1.77 -2.49
C LYS A 54 8.96 -1.11 -1.12
N THR A 55 10.20 -0.79 -0.72
CA THR A 55 10.44 -0.09 0.56
C THR A 55 9.85 1.31 0.56
N MET A 56 9.96 2.04 -0.56
CA MET A 56 9.31 3.34 -0.73
C MET A 56 7.77 3.24 -0.59
N LEU A 57 7.13 2.29 -1.29
CA LEU A 57 5.67 2.11 -1.22
C LEU A 57 5.22 1.68 0.19
N ARG A 58 6.01 0.85 0.88
CA ARG A 58 5.76 0.49 2.28
C ARG A 58 5.84 1.70 3.21
N SER A 59 6.87 2.53 3.05
CA SER A 59 7.05 3.77 3.82
C SER A 59 5.90 4.75 3.59
N PHE A 60 5.45 4.91 2.33
CA PHE A 60 4.26 5.67 2.00
C PHE A 60 3.02 5.14 2.74
N PHE A 61 2.74 3.84 2.64
CA PHE A 61 1.58 3.21 3.27
C PHE A 61 1.58 3.38 4.80
N VAL A 62 2.72 3.10 5.44
CA VAL A 62 2.86 3.24 6.90
C VAL A 62 2.69 4.69 7.33
N ASN A 63 3.25 5.65 6.59
CA ASN A 63 3.08 7.07 6.89
C ASN A 63 1.63 7.53 6.71
N TYR A 64 0.93 7.00 5.70
CA TYR A 64 -0.50 7.26 5.53
C TYR A 64 -1.29 6.77 6.74
N ILE A 65 -1.11 5.53 7.18
CA ILE A 65 -1.78 4.99 8.37
C ILE A 65 -1.46 5.80 9.63
N LYS A 66 -0.18 6.20 9.82
CA LYS A 66 0.22 7.05 10.96
C LYS A 66 -0.50 8.38 10.95
N LEU A 67 -0.61 9.05 9.80
CA LEU A 67 -1.36 10.31 9.68
C LEU A 67 -2.83 10.12 10.02
N LEU A 68 -3.46 9.04 9.57
CA LEU A 68 -4.85 8.74 9.94
C LEU A 68 -5.02 8.56 11.46
N LYS A 69 -4.08 7.86 12.12
CA LYS A 69 -4.09 7.67 13.59
C LYS A 69 -3.89 8.99 14.35
N VAL A 70 -2.98 9.85 13.88
CA VAL A 70 -2.71 11.15 14.51
C VAL A 70 -3.92 12.10 14.37
N ASN A 71 -4.71 11.95 13.31
CA ASN A 71 -5.98 12.65 13.13
C ASN A 71 -7.14 12.03 13.93
N TYR A 72 -6.84 11.26 14.99
CA TYR A 72 -7.80 10.65 15.92
C TYR A 72 -8.84 9.71 15.29
N LEU A 73 -8.58 9.17 14.09
CA LEU A 73 -9.44 8.14 13.54
C LEU A 73 -9.28 6.84 14.32
N SER A 74 -10.42 6.25 14.69
CA SER A 74 -10.47 4.91 15.25
C SER A 74 -9.97 3.88 14.24
N LEU A 75 -9.54 2.71 14.72
CA LEU A 75 -9.09 1.62 13.84
C LEU A 75 -10.17 1.21 12.83
N GLN A 76 -11.44 1.26 13.22
CA GLN A 76 -12.57 0.97 12.35
C GLN A 76 -12.73 2.00 11.22
N GLU A 77 -12.57 3.29 11.52
CA GLU A 77 -12.59 4.35 10.50
C GLU A 77 -11.40 4.26 9.55
N ILE A 78 -10.22 3.92 10.08
CA ILE A 78 -9.04 3.64 9.26
C ILE A 78 -9.33 2.45 8.33
N GLN A 79 -9.87 1.36 8.85
CA GLN A 79 -10.24 0.18 8.05
C GLN A 79 -11.22 0.55 6.94
N ASN A 80 -12.20 1.41 7.19
CA ASN A 80 -13.15 1.87 6.16
C ASN A 80 -12.49 2.71 5.05
N LYS A 81 -11.34 3.34 5.33
CA LYS A 81 -10.54 4.06 4.33
C LYS A 81 -9.58 3.15 3.57
N ILE A 82 -9.26 1.96 4.10
CA ILE A 82 -8.42 0.99 3.40
C ILE A 82 -9.30 0.16 2.46
N PRO A 83 -8.97 0.10 1.16
CA PRO A 83 -9.78 -0.60 0.16
C PRO A 83 -9.54 -2.12 0.22
N ILE A 84 -9.60 -2.73 1.41
CA ILE A 84 -9.49 -4.18 1.61
C ILE A 84 -10.70 -4.65 2.42
N LYS A 85 -11.43 -5.63 1.89
CA LYS A 85 -12.54 -6.30 2.59
C LYS A 85 -12.34 -7.80 2.55
N GLU A 86 -12.73 -8.46 3.63
CA GLU A 86 -12.64 -9.91 3.76
C GLU A 86 -14.04 -10.42 4.05
N ASN A 87 -14.51 -11.36 3.24
CA ASN A 87 -15.77 -12.07 3.46
C ASN A 87 -15.47 -13.54 3.69
N ASP A 88 -16.12 -14.11 4.69
CA ASP A 88 -16.16 -15.55 4.91
C ASP A 88 -17.47 -16.08 4.33
N ASN A 89 -17.37 -16.97 3.35
CA ASN A 89 -18.52 -17.66 2.77
C ASN A 89 -18.31 -19.17 2.93
N ASP A 90 -18.94 -19.74 3.96
CA ASP A 90 -18.87 -21.17 4.30
C ASP A 90 -17.43 -21.71 4.45
N GLY A 91 -16.54 -20.94 5.09
CA GLY A 91 -15.15 -21.32 5.34
C GLY A 91 -14.19 -21.00 4.19
N ASN A 92 -14.69 -20.47 3.07
CA ASN A 92 -13.88 -19.91 2.00
C ASN A 92 -13.74 -18.40 2.18
N ILE A 93 -12.52 -17.97 2.44
CA ILE A 93 -12.21 -16.56 2.62
C ILE A 93 -11.98 -15.92 1.26
N ILE A 94 -12.74 -14.88 0.99
CA ILE A 94 -12.65 -14.06 -0.22
C ILE A 94 -12.15 -12.69 0.18
N ILE A 95 -11.04 -12.25 -0.42
CA ILE A 95 -10.49 -10.91 -0.23
C ILE A 95 -10.89 -10.04 -1.43
N PHE A 96 -11.39 -8.86 -1.15
CA PHE A 96 -11.67 -7.82 -2.13
C PHE A 96 -10.67 -6.68 -1.96
N ILE A 97 -10.14 -6.17 -3.07
CA ILE A 97 -9.35 -4.95 -3.12
C ILE A 97 -10.11 -3.93 -3.98
N GLY A 98 -10.65 -2.89 -3.34
CA GLY A 98 -11.66 -2.05 -3.98
C GLY A 98 -12.88 -2.88 -4.33
N ASP A 99 -13.17 -3.02 -5.63
CA ASP A 99 -14.26 -3.82 -6.18
C ASP A 99 -13.79 -5.15 -6.80
N ASP A 100 -12.48 -5.39 -6.85
CA ASP A 100 -11.89 -6.56 -7.50
C ASP A 100 -11.66 -7.71 -6.51
N VAL A 101 -11.90 -8.95 -6.96
CA VAL A 101 -11.64 -10.16 -6.17
C VAL A 101 -10.17 -10.54 -6.29
N LEU A 102 -9.50 -10.67 -5.15
CA LEU A 102 -8.14 -11.20 -5.09
C LEU A 102 -8.20 -12.74 -5.01
N THR A 103 -7.70 -13.41 -6.03
CA THR A 103 -7.54 -14.87 -6.01
C THR A 103 -6.36 -15.23 -5.13
N ILE A 104 -6.61 -16.00 -4.06
CA ILE A 104 -5.60 -16.43 -3.10
C ILE A 104 -5.75 -17.92 -2.82
N THR A 105 -4.68 -18.55 -2.34
CA THR A 105 -4.77 -19.90 -1.77
C THR A 105 -5.01 -19.84 -0.26
N PRO A 106 -5.68 -20.85 0.32
CA PRO A 106 -5.86 -20.93 1.77
C PRO A 106 -4.54 -20.93 2.55
N GLU A 107 -3.50 -21.58 2.01
CA GLU A 107 -2.18 -21.65 2.65
C GLU A 107 -1.55 -20.27 2.76
N TRP A 108 -1.61 -19.48 1.69
CA TRP A 108 -1.09 -18.11 1.71
C TRP A 108 -1.86 -17.25 2.71
N TYR A 109 -3.20 -17.33 2.72
CA TYR A 109 -4.02 -16.59 3.67
C TYR A 109 -3.66 -16.89 5.12
N ASN A 110 -3.38 -18.15 5.44
CA ASN A 110 -3.01 -18.59 6.79
C ASN A 110 -1.65 -18.03 7.26
N THR A 111 -0.82 -17.51 6.36
CA THR A 111 0.44 -16.82 6.72
C THR A 111 0.22 -15.38 7.17
N LEU A 112 -0.98 -14.82 6.96
CA LEU A 112 -1.26 -13.43 7.30
C LEU A 112 -1.29 -13.19 8.82
N PRO A 113 -0.79 -12.04 9.30
CA PRO A 113 -0.89 -11.66 10.71
C PRO A 113 -2.35 -11.57 11.15
N LYS A 114 -2.71 -12.26 12.24
CA LYS A 114 -4.08 -12.24 12.78
C LYS A 114 -4.38 -11.00 13.63
N ASN A 115 -3.38 -10.51 14.36
CA ASN A 115 -3.54 -9.42 15.34
C ASN A 115 -2.92 -8.09 14.89
N ASP A 116 -2.26 -8.07 13.72
CA ASP A 116 -1.62 -6.87 13.18
C ASP A 116 -2.23 -6.53 11.82
N LEU A 117 -3.30 -5.74 11.86
CA LEU A 117 -4.05 -5.35 10.65
C LEU A 117 -3.19 -4.56 9.67
N ILE A 118 -2.25 -3.73 10.14
CA ILE A 118 -1.44 -2.90 9.25
C ILE A 118 -0.50 -3.78 8.43
N ASN A 119 0.17 -4.72 9.09
CA ASN A 119 1.03 -5.67 8.39
C ASN A 119 0.22 -6.64 7.53
N LYS A 120 -0.98 -7.04 7.96
CA LYS A 120 -1.91 -7.82 7.14
C LYS A 120 -2.28 -7.10 5.85
N TRP A 121 -2.72 -5.84 5.93
CA TRP A 121 -3.06 -5.03 4.76
C TRP A 121 -1.88 -4.84 3.82
N TRP A 122 -0.69 -4.57 4.37
CA TRP A 122 0.52 -4.47 3.57
C TRP A 122 0.81 -5.77 2.79
N MET A 123 0.73 -6.93 3.45
CA MET A 123 0.97 -8.22 2.79
C MET A 123 -0.05 -8.52 1.70
N ILE A 124 -1.32 -8.15 1.91
CA ILE A 124 -2.37 -8.27 0.89
C ILE A 124 -2.07 -7.39 -0.33
N PHE A 125 -1.69 -6.12 -0.11
CA PHE A 125 -1.31 -5.24 -1.21
C PHE A 125 -0.07 -5.72 -1.95
N ASP A 126 0.95 -6.15 -1.22
CA ASP A 126 2.20 -6.67 -1.79
C ASP A 126 1.94 -7.87 -2.68
N TYR A 127 1.07 -8.79 -2.25
CA TYR A 127 0.66 -9.94 -3.04
C TYR A 127 -0.13 -9.53 -4.29
N ALA A 128 -1.12 -8.64 -4.14
CA ALA A 128 -2.02 -8.26 -5.23
C ALA A 128 -1.33 -7.47 -6.35
N PHE A 129 -0.42 -6.58 -5.98
CA PHE A 129 0.27 -5.70 -6.93
C PHE A 129 1.67 -6.17 -7.29
N ASN A 130 2.20 -7.17 -6.58
CA ASN A 130 3.50 -7.77 -6.79
C ASN A 130 4.63 -6.73 -6.85
N PHE A 131 4.81 -5.96 -5.77
CA PHE A 131 5.68 -4.78 -5.76
C PHE A 131 7.18 -5.05 -5.98
N ASP A 132 7.59 -6.32 -5.92
CA ASP A 132 8.95 -6.73 -6.30
C ASP A 132 9.14 -6.73 -7.83
N ASN A 133 8.06 -6.88 -8.60
CA ASN A 133 8.09 -6.91 -10.05
C ASN A 133 7.68 -5.54 -10.62
N LYS A 134 8.64 -4.85 -11.28
CA LYS A 134 8.32 -3.68 -12.11
C LYS A 134 7.56 -4.12 -13.37
N ILE A 135 6.24 -4.26 -13.26
CA ILE A 135 5.30 -4.49 -14.37
C ILE A 135 4.31 -3.32 -14.44
#